data_AF-A0A6A8Q4M4-F1
#
_entry.id   AF-A0A6A8Q4M4-F1
#
_cell.length_a   1.000
_cell.length_b   1.000
_cell.length_c   1.000
_cell.angle_alpha   90.00
_cell.angle_beta   90.00
_cell.angle_gamma   90.00
#
_symmetry.space_group_name_H-M   'P 1'
#
loop_
_entity.id
_entity.type
_entity.pdbx_description
1 polymer ?
#
loop_
_entity_poly.entity_id
_entity_poly.type
_entity_poly.pdbx_seq_one_letter_code
_entity_poly.pdbx_strand_id
1 'polypeptide(L)'
;MSKKKSLGHNPLAYSTFGDSSFDFISSSEEKREAKEEIKKPQKSVVSYYLEDPLVSRIRKKADEEEKSYSAYVNELLKKSMNEETDN
;
A
#
# COMPACT_ATOMS: atom_id res chain seq x y z
N MET A 1 55.39 6.07 13.75
CA MET A 1 54.19 5.25 13.45
C MET A 1 53.15 6.14 12.79
N SER A 2 53.07 6.08 11.46
CA SER A 2 52.22 6.97 10.65
C SER A 2 50.82 6.38 10.52
N LYS A 3 49.79 7.09 11.00
CA LYS A 3 48.38 6.71 10.84
C LYS A 3 48.01 6.95 9.37
N LYS A 4 47.80 5.89 8.59
CA LYS A 4 47.34 5.99 7.20
C LYS A 4 45.94 6.61 7.16
N LYS A 5 45.78 7.74 6.47
CA LYS A 5 44.49 8.37 6.17
C LYS A 5 43.69 7.43 5.27
N SER A 6 42.51 7.02 5.72
CA SER A 6 41.56 6.23 4.93
C SER A 6 41.14 7.01 3.68
N LEU A 7 41.22 6.36 2.51
CA LEU A 7 41.09 6.97 1.18
C LEU A 7 39.73 6.63 0.54
N GLY A 8 38.68 6.56 1.35
CA GLY A 8 37.31 6.33 0.87
C GLY A 8 36.39 5.89 2.00
N HIS A 9 35.34 6.67 2.24
CA HIS A 9 34.23 6.26 3.10
C HIS A 9 33.30 5.35 2.28
N ASN A 10 33.05 4.13 2.75
CA ASN A 10 32.05 3.25 2.14
C ASN A 10 30.65 3.72 2.62
N PRO A 11 29.77 4.20 1.74
CA PRO A 11 28.45 4.68 2.14
C PRO A 11 27.53 3.56 2.67
N LEU A 12 27.86 2.28 2.42
CA LEU A 12 27.14 1.13 2.96
C LEU A 12 27.66 0.70 4.34
N ALA A 13 28.73 1.33 4.86
CA ALA A 13 29.31 1.00 6.17
C ALA A 13 28.73 1.84 7.32
N TYR A 14 27.75 2.71 7.06
CA TYR A 14 27.01 3.40 8.11
C TYR A 14 26.04 2.42 8.78
N SER A 15 26.50 1.80 9.87
CA SER A 15 25.59 1.15 10.82
C SER A 15 24.60 2.19 11.34
N THR A 16 23.32 1.85 11.29
CA THR A 16 22.13 2.68 11.58
C THR A 16 21.96 3.05 13.07
N PHE A 17 23.00 3.55 13.73
CA PHE A 17 22.91 4.07 15.09
C PHE A 17 23.73 5.34 15.23
N GLY A 18 23.09 6.48 14.97
CA GLY A 18 23.65 7.82 15.25
C GLY A 18 23.55 8.78 14.07
N ASP A 19 22.44 9.52 14.02
CA ASP A 19 22.20 10.79 13.33
C ASP A 19 23.25 11.26 12.30
N SER A 20 23.15 10.75 11.07
CA SER A 20 23.71 11.42 9.90
C SER A 20 22.58 11.86 8.97
N SER A 21 22.17 13.12 9.07
CA SER A 21 21.25 13.75 8.13
C SER A 21 21.95 13.99 6.80
N PHE A 22 21.45 13.35 5.73
CA PHE A 22 21.85 13.68 4.36
C PHE A 22 21.05 14.89 3.88
N ASP A 23 21.66 16.08 3.90
CA ASP A 23 21.10 17.31 3.35
C ASP A 23 21.31 17.37 1.83
N PHE A 24 20.54 16.60 1.06
CA PHE A 24 20.71 16.60 -0.40
C PHE A 24 19.70 17.42 -1.20
N ILE A 25 18.61 17.96 -0.64
CA ILE A 25 17.76 18.95 -1.34
C ILE A 25 17.09 19.89 -0.31
N SER A 26 17.35 21.20 -0.42
CA SER A 26 16.69 22.26 0.37
C SER A 26 15.25 22.48 -0.12
N SER A 27 14.33 22.56 0.84
CA SER A 27 12.88 22.68 0.69
C SER A 27 12.48 23.99 0.00
N SER A 28 11.91 23.94 -1.21
CA SER A 28 10.97 24.97 -1.66
C SER A 28 9.67 24.79 -0.87
N GLU A 29 9.33 25.78 -0.04
CA GLU A 29 8.08 25.85 0.73
C GLU A 29 6.86 25.93 -0.20
N GLU A 30 6.47 24.80 -0.77
CA GLU A 30 5.09 24.60 -1.16
C GLU A 30 4.32 24.15 0.08
N LYS A 31 3.32 24.94 0.45
CA LYS A 31 2.38 24.70 1.54
C LYS A 31 2.03 23.20 1.60
N ARG A 32 2.56 22.53 2.62
CA ARG A 32 2.07 21.20 3.02
C ARG A 32 0.67 21.42 3.57
N GLU A 33 -0.32 21.41 2.69
CA GLU A 33 -1.66 21.04 3.09
C GLU A 33 -1.50 19.71 3.83
N ALA A 34 -1.87 19.69 5.10
CA ALA A 34 -1.92 18.47 5.89
C ALA A 34 -2.94 17.56 5.21
N LYS A 35 -2.47 16.74 4.28
CA LYS A 35 -3.25 15.63 3.75
C LYS A 35 -3.55 14.74 4.94
N GLU A 36 -4.79 14.77 5.40
CA GLU A 36 -5.31 13.75 6.28
C GLU A 36 -4.95 12.40 5.66
N GLU A 37 -4.12 11.62 6.34
CA GLU A 37 -3.76 10.29 5.88
C GLU A 37 -5.01 9.42 5.93
N ILE A 38 -5.72 9.34 4.81
CA ILE A 38 -6.81 8.37 4.64
C ILE A 38 -6.18 6.98 4.78
N LYS A 39 -6.36 6.37 5.96
CA LYS A 39 -5.86 5.03 6.25
C LYS A 39 -6.59 4.05 5.34
N LYS A 40 -5.92 3.62 4.27
CA LYS A 40 -6.45 2.58 3.38
C LYS A 40 -6.74 1.31 4.20
N PRO A 41 -7.89 0.65 3.98
CA PRO A 41 -8.23 -0.56 4.72
C PRO A 41 -7.22 -1.67 4.43
N GLN A 42 -6.80 -2.38 5.48
CA GLN A 42 -5.95 -3.55 5.34
C GLN A 42 -6.77 -4.70 4.73
N LYS A 43 -6.26 -5.31 3.65
CA LYS A 43 -6.92 -6.42 2.95
C LYS A 43 -6.37 -7.75 3.44
N SER A 44 -7.25 -8.72 3.66
CA SER A 44 -6.91 -10.11 3.99
C SER A 44 -7.50 -11.09 2.98
N VAL A 45 -6.94 -12.29 2.89
CA VAL A 45 -7.45 -13.37 2.05
C VAL A 45 -8.25 -14.33 2.91
N VAL A 46 -9.44 -14.68 2.44
CA VAL A 46 -10.35 -15.64 3.07
C VAL A 46 -10.77 -16.69 2.04
N SER A 47 -11.04 -17.92 2.49
CA SER A 47 -11.44 -19.03 1.62
C SER A 47 -12.70 -19.67 2.16
N TYR A 48 -13.71 -19.80 1.29
CA TYR A 48 -15.02 -20.37 1.61
C TYR A 48 -15.45 -21.34 0.50
N TYR A 49 -16.32 -22.27 0.85
CA TYR A 49 -16.99 -23.11 -0.14
C TYR A 49 -18.22 -22.37 -0.70
N LEU A 50 -18.30 -22.30 -2.03
CA LEU A 50 -19.44 -21.75 -2.75
C LEU A 50 -19.86 -22.75 -3.82
N GLU A 51 -21.13 -22.72 -4.20
CA GLU A 51 -21.62 -23.55 -5.30
C GLU A 51 -21.01 -23.11 -6.63
N ASP A 52 -20.60 -24.05 -7.48
CA ASP A 52 -20.00 -23.76 -8.78
C ASP A 52 -20.83 -22.80 -9.66
N PRO A 53 -22.18 -22.95 -9.75
CA PRO A 53 -23.00 -22.02 -10.52
C PRO A 53 -22.93 -20.58 -10.01
N LEU A 54 -22.77 -20.40 -8.69
CA LEU A 54 -22.64 -19.09 -8.07
C LEU A 54 -21.29 -18.47 -8.41
N VAL A 55 -20.21 -19.25 -8.33
CA VAL A 55 -18.85 -18.79 -8.71
C VAL A 55 -18.83 -18.33 -10.16
N SER A 56 -19.44 -19.09 -11.08
CA SER A 56 -19.53 -18.70 -12.50
C SER A 56 -20.31 -17.38 -12.69
N ARG A 57 -21.41 -17.18 -11.95
CA ARG A 57 -22.19 -15.93 -12.01
C ARG A 57 -21.40 -14.73 -11.49
N ILE A 58 -20.69 -14.90 -10.37
CA ILE A 58 -19.85 -13.86 -9.78
C ILE A 58 -18.78 -13.41 -10.78
N ARG A 59 -18.08 -14.36 -11.42
CA ARG A 59 -17.05 -14.04 -12.43
C ARG A 59 -17.64 -13.25 -13.59
N LYS A 60 -18.73 -13.76 -14.18
CA LYS A 60 -19.40 -13.09 -15.30
C LYS A 60 -19.82 -11.66 -14.95
N LYS A 61 -20.38 -11.45 -13.76
CA LYS A 61 -20.81 -10.13 -13.30
C LYS A 61 -19.65 -9.17 -13.08
N ALA A 62 -18.56 -9.65 -12.50
CA ALA A 62 -17.35 -8.85 -12.34
C ALA A 62 -16.76 -8.44 -13.69
N ASP A 63 -16.75 -9.35 -14.67
CA ASP A 63 -16.30 -9.06 -16.04
C ASP A 63 -17.23 -8.05 -16.75
N GLU A 64 -18.55 -8.17 -16.57
CA GLU A 64 -19.56 -7.21 -17.09
C GLU A 64 -19.38 -5.79 -16.52
N GLU A 65 -18.93 -5.68 -15.26
CA GLU A 65 -18.69 -4.40 -14.57
C GLU A 65 -17.23 -3.91 -14.67
N GLU A 66 -16.38 -4.60 -15.44
CA GLU A 66 -14.93 -4.30 -15.56
C GLU A 66 -14.19 -4.24 -14.22
N LYS A 67 -14.65 -5.03 -13.23
CA LYS A 67 -14.09 -5.09 -11.87
C LYS A 67 -13.30 -6.36 -11.65
N SER A 68 -12.27 -6.27 -10.79
CA SER A 68 -11.64 -7.48 -10.26
C SER A 68 -12.64 -8.31 -9.43
N TYR A 69 -12.48 -9.63 -9.42
CA TYR A 69 -13.34 -10.53 -8.64
C TYR A 69 -13.38 -10.17 -7.15
N SER A 70 -12.25 -9.76 -6.57
CA SER A 70 -12.19 -9.35 -5.17
C SER A 70 -12.90 -8.02 -4.91
N ALA A 71 -12.81 -7.05 -5.82
CA ALA A 71 -13.56 -5.79 -5.69
C ALA A 71 -15.07 -6.04 -5.75
N TYR A 72 -15.52 -6.79 -6.75
CA TYR A 72 -16.95 -7.10 -6.92
C TYR A 72 -17.53 -7.85 -5.72
N VAL A 73 -16.85 -8.89 -5.24
CA VAL A 73 -17.30 -9.64 -4.05
C VAL A 73 -17.31 -8.74 -2.81
N ASN A 74 -16.30 -7.90 -2.63
CA ASN A 74 -16.24 -7.02 -1.46
C ASN A 74 -17.39 -6.00 -1.46
N GLU A 75 -17.72 -5.40 -2.60
CA GLU A 75 -18.88 -4.52 -2.74
C GLU A 75 -20.21 -5.23 -2.45
N LEU A 76 -20.39 -6.45 -2.96
CA LEU A 76 -21.59 -7.26 -2.67
C LEU A 76 -21.74 -7.53 -1.18
N LEU A 77 -20.63 -7.86 -0.50
CA LEU A 77 -20.62 -8.11 0.94
C LEU A 77 -20.93 -6.83 1.73
N LYS A 78 -20.26 -5.72 1.42
CA LYS A 78 -20.56 -4.39 2.01
C LYS A 78 -22.03 -4.01 1.86
N LYS A 79 -22.58 -4.16 0.65
CA LYS A 79 -23.98 -3.89 0.35
C LYS A 79 -24.92 -4.77 1.18
N SER A 80 -24.58 -6.05 1.38
CA SER A 80 -25.39 -6.96 2.21
C SER A 80 -25.38 -6.58 3.70
N MET A 81 -24.33 -5.90 4.16
CA MET A 81 -24.14 -5.46 5.54
C MET A 81 -24.56 -4.00 5.79
N ASN A 82 -25.08 -3.31 4.76
CA ASN A 82 -25.36 -1.86 4.76
C ASN A 82 -24.13 -0.98 5.06
N GLU A 83 -22.94 -1.42 4.65
CA GLU A 83 -21.73 -0.60 4.72
C GLU A 83 -21.61 0.33 3.50
N GLU A 84 -21.03 1.51 3.70
CA GLU A 84 -20.79 2.46 2.60
C GLU A 84 -19.78 1.89 1.58
N THR A 85 -20.14 2.00 0.31
CA THR A 85 -19.25 1.70 -0.81
C THR A 85 -18.36 2.92 -1.02
N ASP A 86 -17.05 2.77 -0.82
CA ASP A 86 -16.07 3.81 -1.15
C ASP A 86 -16.11 4.00 -2.68
N ASN A 87 -16.63 5.15 -3.14
CA ASN A 87 -16.66 5.56 -4.55
C ASN A 87 -15.29 6.03 -5.04
#